data_AF-A0A7C4NP65-F1
#
_entry.id   AF-A0A7C4NP65-F1
#
_cell.length_a   1.000
_cell.length_b   1.000
_cell.length_c   1.000
_cell.angle_alpha   90.00
_cell.angle_beta   90.00
_cell.angle_gamma   90.00
#
_symmetry.space_group_name_H-M   'P 1'
#
loop_
_entity.id
_entity.type
_entity.pdbx_description
1 polymer ?
#
loop_
_entity_poly.entity_id
_entity_poly.type
_entity_poly.pdbx_seq_one_letter_code
_entity_poly.pdbx_strand_id
1 'polypeptide(L)'
;IEDGYKGLLYGKARKLTPKDVEDIYWLGGTILGTSRKNPAKSEEELKTVIENIKKLGLDVLITIGGDDTLGAAKKLYERGIPIVGVPKTIDNDLSLTDYSVGFWTAIETIADALHKLHTTARSHKRVMIAEIMGRYAGWLTLIGGLAGGAHIILIPERPVDIDEVCRIIKERRERGEPYTLIAVAEGVTIPTVGELVAVSKEKDEFGHVRLGGVSKILEEEIKKRTGEEVRSAVLGHIQRGGTPSAYDKVLGLRLGFKAVDLVKEKKYGYVVVVNGMNILPAKIEEVVGTVRKVPDELHELTNVFTGLYTAPKQ
;
A
#
# COMPACT_ATOMS: atom_id res chain seq x y z
N ILE A 1 0.22 -21.80 -9.33
CA ILE A 1 1.68 -21.72 -9.07
C ILE A 1 1.87 -21.38 -7.61
N GLU A 2 2.67 -22.15 -6.89
CA GLU A 2 2.93 -21.90 -5.46
C GLU A 2 4.00 -20.81 -5.28
N ASP A 3 3.96 -20.04 -4.19
CA ASP A 3 4.97 -19.05 -3.82
C ASP A 3 5.32 -18.02 -4.92
N GLY A 4 4.39 -17.72 -5.83
CA GLY A 4 4.58 -16.77 -6.93
C GLY A 4 5.71 -17.18 -7.89
N TYR A 5 6.55 -16.23 -8.32
CA TYR A 5 7.61 -16.53 -9.28
C TYR A 5 8.70 -17.46 -8.73
N LYS A 6 8.89 -17.56 -7.41
CA LYS A 6 9.80 -18.57 -6.84
C LYS A 6 9.32 -19.97 -7.18
N GLY A 7 8.03 -20.27 -7.01
CA GLY A 7 7.55 -21.59 -7.41
C GLY A 7 7.63 -21.78 -8.91
N LEU A 8 7.39 -20.74 -9.72
CA LEU A 8 7.55 -20.85 -11.17
C LEU A 8 9.00 -21.16 -11.59
N LEU A 9 9.98 -20.55 -10.92
CA LEU A 9 11.41 -20.84 -11.10
C LEU A 9 11.79 -22.28 -10.76
N TYR A 10 11.14 -22.86 -9.75
CA TYR A 10 11.39 -24.24 -9.32
C TYR A 10 10.39 -25.25 -9.87
N GLY A 11 9.50 -24.85 -10.79
CA GLY A 11 8.45 -25.71 -11.33
C GLY A 11 7.41 -26.18 -10.31
N LYS A 12 7.26 -25.49 -9.16
CA LYS A 12 6.27 -25.81 -8.12
C LYS A 12 4.88 -25.35 -8.53
N ALA A 13 4.08 -26.29 -9.00
CA ALA A 13 2.70 -26.08 -9.39
C ALA A 13 1.81 -27.19 -8.84
N ARG A 14 0.58 -26.80 -8.46
CA ARG A 14 -0.52 -27.72 -8.16
C ARG A 14 -1.73 -27.37 -9.00
N LYS A 15 -2.48 -28.37 -9.43
CA LYS A 15 -3.76 -28.19 -10.11
C LYS A 15 -4.81 -27.77 -9.07
N LEU A 16 -5.56 -26.71 -9.37
CA LEU A 16 -6.69 -26.28 -8.55
C LEU A 16 -7.99 -26.87 -9.10
N THR A 17 -8.86 -27.28 -8.19
CA THR A 17 -10.24 -27.72 -8.43
C THR A 17 -11.21 -26.74 -7.77
N PRO A 18 -12.52 -26.77 -8.09
CA PRO A 18 -13.51 -25.95 -7.40
C PRO A 18 -13.46 -26.07 -5.87
N LYS A 19 -13.15 -27.26 -5.35
CA LYS A 19 -13.01 -27.51 -3.91
C LYS A 19 -11.80 -26.79 -3.29
N ASP A 20 -10.71 -26.60 -4.04
CA ASP A 20 -9.52 -25.89 -3.55
C ASP A 20 -9.75 -24.39 -3.35
N VAL A 21 -10.78 -23.83 -3.97
CA VAL A 21 -11.12 -22.41 -3.94
C VAL A 21 -12.49 -22.15 -3.33
N GLU A 22 -13.12 -23.18 -2.78
CA GLU A 22 -14.33 -23.06 -1.98
C GLU A 22 -14.02 -22.18 -0.77
N ASP A 23 -14.90 -21.23 -0.48
CA ASP A 23 -14.88 -20.47 0.77
C ASP A 23 -13.62 -19.60 1.03
N ILE A 24 -12.72 -19.49 0.06
CA ILE A 24 -11.51 -18.67 0.23
C ILE A 24 -11.79 -17.16 0.22
N TYR A 25 -13.00 -16.75 -0.16
CA TYR A 25 -13.35 -15.33 -0.36
C TYR A 25 -13.34 -14.50 0.94
N TRP A 26 -13.44 -15.14 2.11
CA TRP A 26 -13.27 -14.46 3.41
C TRP A 26 -11.86 -14.57 3.99
N LEU A 27 -10.99 -15.38 3.39
CA LEU A 27 -9.64 -15.58 3.91
C LEU A 27 -8.74 -14.41 3.48
N GLY A 28 -8.03 -13.83 4.46
CA GLY A 28 -6.89 -12.97 4.19
C GLY A 28 -5.70 -13.77 3.65
N GLY A 29 -4.76 -13.08 3.01
CA GLY A 29 -3.56 -13.71 2.45
C GLY A 29 -3.82 -14.41 1.12
N THR A 30 -3.12 -15.52 0.87
CA THR A 30 -3.22 -16.29 -0.38
C THR A 30 -3.01 -17.77 -0.13
N ILE A 31 -3.92 -18.61 -0.65
CA ILE A 31 -3.84 -20.08 -0.57
C ILE A 31 -2.72 -20.69 -1.44
N LEU A 32 -2.06 -19.86 -2.25
CA LEU A 32 -0.95 -20.26 -3.10
C LEU A 32 0.41 -19.91 -2.49
N GLY A 33 0.42 -19.20 -1.35
CA GLY A 33 1.65 -18.60 -0.83
C GLY A 33 2.15 -17.44 -1.69
N THR A 34 3.22 -16.81 -1.25
CA THR A 34 3.87 -15.70 -1.97
C THR A 34 5.36 -15.66 -1.65
N SER A 35 6.14 -15.10 -2.57
CA SER A 35 7.55 -14.81 -2.35
C SER A 35 7.90 -13.48 -3.01
N ARG A 36 8.95 -12.82 -2.51
CA ARG A 36 9.51 -11.61 -3.12
C ARG A 36 10.53 -11.91 -4.23
N LYS A 37 10.53 -13.14 -4.75
CA LYS A 37 11.45 -13.52 -5.83
C LYS A 37 10.99 -12.84 -7.12
N ASN A 38 11.82 -11.97 -7.65
CA ASN A 38 11.59 -11.33 -8.94
C ASN A 38 12.59 -11.89 -9.98
N PRO A 39 12.15 -12.76 -10.90
CA PRO A 39 13.03 -13.35 -11.92
C PRO A 39 13.52 -12.30 -12.91
N ALA A 40 12.84 -11.15 -13.04
CA ALA A 40 13.20 -10.08 -13.96
C ALA A 40 14.53 -9.38 -13.63
N LYS A 41 15.15 -9.71 -12.49
CA LYS A 41 16.47 -9.23 -12.08
C LYS A 41 17.62 -10.06 -12.67
N SER A 42 17.34 -11.21 -13.28
CA SER A 42 18.33 -12.09 -13.92
C SER A 42 17.79 -12.68 -15.22
N GLU A 43 18.56 -12.55 -16.31
CA GLU A 43 18.16 -13.13 -17.60
C GLU A 43 18.13 -14.66 -17.55
N GLU A 44 19.00 -15.28 -16.75
CA GLU A 44 19.03 -16.72 -16.51
C GLU A 44 17.74 -17.19 -15.80
N GLU A 45 17.28 -16.41 -14.82
CA GLU A 45 16.04 -16.71 -14.10
C GLU A 45 14.81 -16.53 -15.00
N LEU A 46 14.77 -15.50 -15.85
CA LEU A 46 13.71 -15.34 -16.84
C LEU A 46 13.66 -16.53 -17.81
N LYS A 47 14.81 -16.98 -18.32
CA LYS A 47 14.88 -18.16 -19.19
C LYS A 47 14.36 -19.41 -18.47
N THR A 48 14.79 -19.64 -17.24
CA THR A 48 14.34 -20.76 -16.40
C THR A 48 12.83 -20.74 -16.19
N VAL A 49 12.26 -19.57 -15.88
CA VAL A 49 10.80 -19.39 -15.77
C VAL A 49 10.09 -19.75 -17.08
N ILE A 50 10.57 -19.24 -18.21
CA ILE A 50 9.98 -19.51 -19.53
C ILE A 50 10.02 -21.00 -19.87
N GLU A 51 11.12 -21.68 -19.58
CA GLU A 51 11.24 -23.13 -19.76
C GLU A 51 10.25 -23.88 -18.88
N ASN A 52 10.11 -23.49 -17.62
CA ASN A 52 9.18 -24.15 -16.70
C ASN A 52 7.72 -23.92 -17.08
N ILE A 53 7.36 -22.73 -17.56
CA ILE A 53 6.01 -22.46 -18.12
C ILE A 53 5.70 -23.47 -19.23
N LYS A 54 6.65 -23.69 -20.15
CA LYS A 54 6.50 -24.68 -21.24
C LYS A 54 6.43 -26.12 -20.72
N LYS A 55 7.33 -26.51 -19.81
CA LYS A 55 7.36 -27.86 -19.21
C LYS A 55 6.07 -28.19 -18.45
N LEU A 56 5.48 -27.18 -17.79
CA LEU A 56 4.21 -27.31 -17.07
C LEU A 56 2.99 -27.28 -17.99
N GLY A 57 3.16 -27.00 -19.29
CA GLY A 57 2.06 -26.92 -20.25
C GLY A 57 1.09 -25.77 -19.96
N LEU A 58 1.61 -24.62 -19.50
CA LEU A 58 0.78 -23.46 -19.18
C LEU A 58 0.61 -22.56 -20.41
N ASP A 59 -0.63 -22.37 -20.84
CA ASP A 59 -0.93 -21.53 -22.01
C ASP A 59 -0.87 -20.03 -21.71
N VAL A 60 -1.33 -19.64 -20.51
CA VAL A 60 -1.45 -18.24 -20.10
C VAL A 60 -1.16 -18.11 -18.61
N LEU A 61 -0.49 -17.02 -18.21
CA LEU A 61 -0.25 -16.69 -16.81
C LEU A 61 -1.07 -15.47 -16.40
N ILE A 62 -1.96 -15.65 -15.42
CA ILE A 62 -2.61 -14.54 -14.71
C ILE A 62 -1.75 -14.18 -13.50
N THR A 63 -1.18 -12.97 -13.49
CA THR A 63 -0.33 -12.49 -12.39
C THR A 63 -1.11 -11.56 -11.49
N ILE A 64 -1.07 -11.80 -10.18
CA ILE A 64 -1.80 -11.03 -9.16
C ILE A 64 -0.78 -10.41 -8.21
N GLY A 65 -0.59 -9.10 -8.26
CA GLY A 65 0.41 -8.44 -7.42
C GLY A 65 0.55 -6.94 -7.67
N GLY A 66 1.54 -6.35 -7.00
CA GLY A 66 1.90 -4.94 -7.16
C GLY A 66 2.95 -4.73 -8.27
N ASP A 67 3.58 -3.57 -8.26
CA ASP A 67 4.52 -3.12 -9.31
C ASP A 67 5.64 -4.14 -9.59
N ASP A 68 6.27 -4.71 -8.55
CA ASP A 68 7.34 -5.71 -8.72
C ASP A 68 6.86 -6.99 -9.46
N THR A 69 5.63 -7.43 -9.19
CA THR A 69 5.04 -8.62 -9.81
C THR A 69 4.63 -8.36 -11.26
N LEU A 70 3.96 -7.23 -11.50
CA LEU A 70 3.50 -6.84 -12.82
C LEU A 70 4.67 -6.39 -13.72
N GLY A 71 5.72 -5.80 -13.16
CA GLY A 71 6.96 -5.48 -13.86
C GLY A 71 7.69 -6.75 -14.35
N ALA A 72 7.73 -7.80 -13.54
CA ALA A 72 8.21 -9.11 -13.99
C ALA A 72 7.32 -9.72 -15.08
N ALA A 73 6.00 -9.57 -14.93
CA ALA A 73 5.02 -10.05 -15.90
C ALA A 73 5.19 -9.37 -17.27
N LYS A 74 5.48 -8.05 -17.27
CA LYS A 74 5.82 -7.28 -18.48
C LYS A 74 7.05 -7.87 -19.20
N LYS A 75 8.14 -8.14 -18.48
CA LYS A 75 9.35 -8.72 -19.11
C LYS A 75 9.13 -10.13 -19.69
N LEU A 76 8.27 -10.92 -19.07
CA LEU A 76 7.86 -12.23 -19.60
C LEU A 76 6.98 -12.07 -20.84
N TYR A 77 6.06 -11.12 -20.83
CA TYR A 77 5.22 -10.80 -21.99
C TYR A 77 6.04 -10.36 -23.20
N GLU A 78 7.03 -9.48 -23.00
CA GLU A 78 8.00 -9.07 -24.04
C GLU A 78 8.78 -10.25 -24.65
N ARG A 79 8.87 -11.38 -23.93
CA ARG A 79 9.51 -12.63 -24.37
C ARG A 79 8.51 -13.65 -24.94
N GLY A 80 7.28 -13.22 -25.23
CA GLY A 80 6.26 -14.01 -25.89
C GLY A 80 5.41 -14.90 -24.97
N ILE A 81 5.46 -14.70 -23.65
CA ILE A 81 4.58 -15.40 -22.72
C ILE A 81 3.22 -14.68 -22.64
N PRO A 82 2.09 -15.34 -22.93
CA PRO A 82 0.78 -14.76 -22.74
C PRO A 82 0.50 -14.44 -21.27
N ILE A 83 0.24 -13.15 -20.98
CA ILE A 83 0.10 -12.63 -19.61
C ILE A 83 -1.17 -11.78 -19.52
N VAL A 84 -1.88 -11.91 -18.39
CA VAL A 84 -2.89 -10.94 -17.92
C VAL A 84 -2.58 -10.56 -16.48
N GLY A 85 -2.60 -9.28 -16.15
CA GLY A 85 -2.30 -8.79 -14.81
C GLY A 85 -3.54 -8.40 -14.00
N VAL A 86 -3.46 -8.55 -12.68
CA VAL A 86 -4.46 -8.08 -11.71
C VAL A 86 -3.76 -7.28 -10.61
N PRO A 87 -4.17 -6.02 -10.36
CA PRO A 87 -3.55 -5.14 -9.38
C PRO A 87 -3.88 -5.58 -7.96
N LYS A 88 -2.86 -6.02 -7.22
CA LYS A 88 -2.97 -6.42 -5.81
C LYS A 88 -1.83 -5.86 -5.00
N THR A 89 -2.13 -4.82 -4.23
CA THR A 89 -1.24 -4.20 -3.26
C THR A 89 -2.09 -3.40 -2.27
N ILE A 90 -1.61 -3.19 -1.04
CA ILE A 90 -2.28 -2.26 -0.13
C ILE A 90 -1.85 -0.82 -0.38
N ASP A 91 -0.72 -0.60 -1.05
CA ASP A 91 -0.09 0.73 -1.18
C ASP A 91 -0.86 1.66 -2.15
N ASN A 92 -1.74 1.08 -2.99
CA ASN A 92 -2.56 1.77 -3.99
C ASN A 92 -1.78 2.67 -4.97
N ASP A 93 -0.56 2.25 -5.28
CA ASP A 93 0.47 3.02 -5.99
C ASP A 93 0.61 2.65 -7.48
N LEU A 94 -0.29 1.82 -8.01
CA LEU A 94 -0.32 1.46 -9.43
C LEU A 94 -1.04 2.53 -10.27
N SER A 95 -0.51 2.79 -11.47
CA SER A 95 -1.09 3.77 -12.39
C SER A 95 -2.37 3.23 -13.05
N LEU A 96 -3.24 4.14 -13.50
CA LEU A 96 -4.50 3.86 -14.24
C LEU A 96 -5.58 3.05 -13.51
N THR A 97 -5.36 2.64 -12.26
CA THR A 97 -6.37 1.94 -11.45
C THR A 97 -6.70 2.78 -10.22
N ASP A 98 -7.98 3.07 -9.98
CA ASP A 98 -8.39 3.85 -8.81
C ASP A 98 -8.00 3.15 -7.52
N TYR A 99 -8.22 1.84 -7.47
CA TYR A 99 -7.98 0.99 -6.32
C TYR A 99 -7.28 -0.33 -6.70
N SER A 100 -6.43 -0.84 -5.82
CA SER A 100 -5.88 -2.19 -5.88
C SER A 100 -6.49 -3.08 -4.80
N VAL A 101 -6.53 -4.39 -5.07
CA VAL A 101 -7.08 -5.37 -4.10
C VAL A 101 -6.26 -5.35 -2.81
N GLY A 102 -6.95 -5.09 -1.71
CA GLY A 102 -6.42 -5.03 -0.35
C GLY A 102 -6.32 -3.60 0.21
N PHE A 103 -6.45 -2.57 -0.63
CA PHE A 103 -6.37 -1.18 -0.19
C PHE A 103 -7.43 -0.86 0.86
N TRP A 104 -8.71 -1.13 0.57
CA TRP A 104 -9.81 -0.77 1.48
C TRP A 104 -9.79 -1.56 2.78
N THR A 105 -9.35 -2.82 2.76
CA THR A 105 -9.11 -3.63 3.96
C THR A 105 -8.02 -3.01 4.84
N ALA A 106 -6.93 -2.51 4.22
CA ALA A 106 -5.89 -1.79 4.94
C ALA A 106 -6.40 -0.48 5.54
N ILE A 107 -7.23 0.29 4.79
CA ILE A 107 -7.87 1.51 5.30
C ILE A 107 -8.73 1.22 6.54
N GLU A 108 -9.58 0.19 6.52
CA GLU A 108 -10.39 -0.21 7.68
C GLU A 108 -9.51 -0.56 8.89
N THR A 109 -8.40 -1.28 8.65
CA THR A 109 -7.43 -1.65 9.70
C THR A 109 -6.74 -0.42 10.31
N ILE A 110 -6.35 0.54 9.47
CA ILE A 110 -5.73 1.80 9.91
C ILE A 110 -6.74 2.61 10.72
N ALA A 111 -7.96 2.78 10.22
CA ALA A 111 -9.00 3.56 10.90
C ALA A 111 -9.35 2.97 12.27
N ASP A 112 -9.51 1.64 12.37
CA ASP A 112 -9.73 0.96 13.64
C ASP A 112 -8.56 1.13 14.62
N ALA A 113 -7.32 1.05 14.15
CA ALA A 113 -6.14 1.32 14.97
C ALA A 113 -6.12 2.78 15.48
N LEU A 114 -6.42 3.75 14.62
CA LEU A 114 -6.50 5.16 15.00
C LEU A 114 -7.62 5.43 16.00
N HIS A 115 -8.79 4.81 15.86
CA HIS A 115 -9.87 4.89 16.85
C HIS A 115 -9.45 4.37 18.23
N LYS A 116 -8.70 3.26 18.27
CA LYS A 116 -8.11 2.74 19.51
C LYS A 116 -7.08 3.70 20.10
N LEU A 117 -6.31 4.39 19.25
CA LEU A 117 -5.35 5.40 19.69
C LEU A 117 -6.04 6.67 20.22
N HIS A 118 -7.17 7.08 19.64
CA HIS A 118 -7.98 8.21 20.12
C HIS A 118 -8.39 8.05 21.59
N THR A 119 -8.90 6.87 21.97
CA THR A 119 -9.43 6.64 23.33
C THR A 119 -8.33 6.76 24.39
N THR A 120 -7.15 6.21 24.13
CA THR A 120 -6.01 6.31 25.04
C THR A 120 -5.37 7.69 25.03
N ALA A 121 -5.26 8.34 23.86
CA ALA A 121 -4.68 9.69 23.74
C ALA A 121 -5.52 10.72 24.49
N ARG A 122 -6.85 10.64 24.38
CA ARG A 122 -7.79 11.52 25.09
C ARG A 122 -7.74 11.32 26.61
N SER A 123 -7.64 10.08 27.06
CA SER A 123 -7.61 9.75 28.51
C SER A 123 -6.36 10.28 29.20
N HIS A 124 -5.21 10.23 28.52
CA HIS A 124 -3.93 10.69 29.06
C HIS A 124 -3.52 12.10 28.61
N LYS A 125 -4.38 12.79 27.84
CA LYS A 125 -4.15 14.15 27.34
C LYS A 125 -2.81 14.33 26.62
N ARG A 126 -2.47 13.39 25.74
CA ARG A 126 -1.14 13.25 25.11
C ARG A 126 -1.18 13.31 23.59
N VAL A 127 -0.05 13.63 22.98
CA VAL A 127 0.12 13.49 21.52
C VAL A 127 0.38 12.02 21.19
N MET A 128 -0.32 11.49 20.19
CA MET A 128 -0.14 10.13 19.70
C MET A 128 0.22 10.13 18.23
N ILE A 129 1.22 9.34 17.84
CA ILE A 129 1.71 9.22 16.47
C ILE A 129 1.47 7.77 16.01
N ALA A 130 0.83 7.60 14.87
CA ALA A 130 0.61 6.31 14.22
C ALA A 130 1.43 6.24 12.93
N GLU A 131 2.41 5.35 12.87
CA GLU A 131 3.20 5.09 11.67
C GLU A 131 2.49 4.06 10.78
N ILE A 132 2.23 4.46 9.54
CA ILE A 132 1.39 3.77 8.57
C ILE A 132 2.25 3.38 7.37
N MET A 133 1.96 2.22 6.77
CA MET A 133 2.68 1.75 5.58
C MET A 133 2.30 2.56 4.34
N GLY A 134 3.00 2.33 3.22
CA GLY A 134 2.67 2.94 1.93
C GLY A 134 3.89 3.26 1.09
N ARG A 135 5.09 2.93 1.60
CA ARG A 135 6.37 3.18 0.94
C ARG A 135 6.50 4.63 0.50
N TYR A 136 6.42 4.89 -0.80
CA TYR A 136 6.68 6.18 -1.42
C TYR A 136 5.39 6.94 -1.78
N ALA A 137 4.21 6.41 -1.43
CA ALA A 137 2.91 7.00 -1.72
C ALA A 137 2.08 7.19 -0.44
N GLY A 138 1.37 8.31 -0.37
CA GLY A 138 0.60 8.72 0.79
C GLY A 138 -0.80 8.13 0.93
N TRP A 139 -1.27 7.31 -0.01
CA TRP A 139 -2.69 6.89 -0.10
C TRP A 139 -3.25 6.28 1.18
N LEU A 140 -2.53 5.33 1.78
CA LEU A 140 -2.94 4.70 3.04
C LEU A 140 -3.01 5.70 4.19
N THR A 141 -2.02 6.57 4.28
CA THR A 141 -1.94 7.55 5.37
C THR A 141 -2.98 8.65 5.21
N LEU A 142 -3.22 9.13 3.98
CA LEU A 142 -4.25 10.11 3.71
C LEU A 142 -5.65 9.58 4.00
N ILE A 143 -6.04 8.51 3.31
CA ILE A 143 -7.42 7.99 3.40
C ILE A 143 -7.66 7.34 4.77
N GLY A 144 -6.68 6.60 5.29
CA GLY A 144 -6.76 5.96 6.60
C GLY A 144 -6.73 6.97 7.74
N GLY A 145 -5.91 8.01 7.63
CA GLY A 145 -5.86 9.13 8.57
C GLY A 145 -7.18 9.89 8.61
N LEU A 146 -7.78 10.17 7.45
CA LEU A 146 -9.10 10.80 7.35
C LEU A 146 -10.19 9.93 7.97
N ALA A 147 -10.26 8.65 7.56
CA ALA A 147 -11.25 7.71 8.07
C ALA A 147 -11.13 7.47 9.58
N GLY A 148 -9.91 7.50 10.11
CA GLY A 148 -9.61 7.33 11.53
C GLY A 148 -9.61 8.60 12.37
N GLY A 149 -9.89 9.78 11.78
CA GLY A 149 -9.97 11.05 12.52
C GLY A 149 -8.63 11.65 12.96
N ALA A 150 -7.53 11.35 12.27
CA ALA A 150 -6.22 11.94 12.56
C ALA A 150 -6.27 13.46 12.38
N HIS A 151 -5.74 14.19 13.37
CA HIS A 151 -5.75 15.64 13.37
C HIS A 151 -4.70 16.20 12.41
N ILE A 152 -3.53 15.55 12.33
CA ILE A 152 -2.44 15.89 11.43
C ILE A 152 -2.12 14.63 10.61
N ILE A 153 -2.05 14.78 9.28
CA ILE A 153 -1.69 13.69 8.37
C ILE A 153 -0.42 14.09 7.62
N LEU A 154 0.61 13.24 7.69
CA LEU A 154 1.91 13.47 7.08
C LEU A 154 2.14 12.42 5.98
N ILE A 155 2.22 12.87 4.73
CA ILE A 155 2.34 12.02 3.53
C ILE A 155 3.67 12.26 2.80
N PRO A 156 4.24 11.28 2.08
CA PRO A 156 5.55 11.41 1.42
C PRO A 156 5.60 12.50 0.33
N GLU A 157 4.45 12.86 -0.21
CA GLU A 157 4.30 13.91 -1.21
C GLU A 157 4.60 15.32 -0.66
N ARG A 158 4.61 15.49 0.66
CA ARG A 158 4.92 16.76 1.32
C ARG A 158 6.03 16.59 2.36
N PRO A 159 7.16 17.31 2.24
CA PRO A 159 8.17 17.31 3.29
C PRO A 159 7.57 17.73 4.64
N VAL A 160 7.97 17.04 5.71
CA VAL A 160 7.46 17.33 7.05
C VAL A 160 8.13 18.57 7.61
N ASP A 161 7.31 19.58 7.91
CA ASP A 161 7.70 20.74 8.70
C ASP A 161 7.37 20.48 10.19
N ILE A 162 8.42 20.19 10.98
CA ILE A 162 8.27 19.91 12.41
C ILE A 162 7.76 21.14 13.16
N ASP A 163 8.17 22.35 12.76
CA ASP A 163 7.78 23.57 13.45
C ASP A 163 6.28 23.82 13.26
N GLU A 164 5.76 23.58 12.05
CA GLU A 164 4.33 23.62 11.77
C GLU A 164 3.55 22.57 12.57
N VAL A 165 4.04 21.33 12.64
CA VAL A 165 3.41 20.29 13.47
C VAL A 165 3.35 20.72 14.94
N CYS A 166 4.44 21.27 15.47
CA CYS A 166 4.49 21.75 16.86
C CYS A 166 3.56 22.94 17.09
N ARG A 167 3.44 23.85 16.12
CA ARG A 167 2.50 24.98 16.17
C ARG A 167 1.06 24.49 16.28
N ILE A 168 0.64 23.57 15.40
CA ILE A 168 -0.72 23.00 15.41
C ILE A 168 -1.02 22.32 16.75
N ILE A 169 -0.07 21.56 17.30
CA ILE A 169 -0.24 20.89 18.61
C ILE A 169 -0.51 21.92 19.71
N LYS A 170 0.26 23.01 19.76
CA LYS A 170 0.11 24.07 20.77
C LYS A 170 -1.22 24.81 20.62
N GLU A 171 -1.59 25.20 19.41
CA GLU A 171 -2.86 25.91 19.15
C GLU A 171 -4.09 25.08 19.53
N ARG A 172 -4.07 23.77 19.23
CA ARG A 172 -5.12 22.84 19.68
C ARG A 172 -5.21 22.80 21.20
N ARG A 173 -4.06 22.76 21.89
CA ARG A 173 -3.99 22.75 23.35
C ARG A 173 -4.54 24.04 23.95
N GLU A 174 -4.19 25.20 23.38
CA GLU A 174 -4.68 26.52 23.79
C GLU A 174 -6.20 26.64 23.63
N ARG A 175 -6.77 25.98 22.61
CA ARG A 175 -8.23 25.85 22.42
C ARG A 175 -8.92 24.89 23.39
N GLY A 176 -8.18 24.30 24.33
CA GLY A 176 -8.70 23.33 25.30
C GLY A 176 -8.88 21.92 24.76
N GLU A 177 -8.35 21.63 23.56
CA GLU A 177 -8.36 20.27 23.02
C GLU A 177 -7.25 19.45 23.70
N PRO A 178 -7.59 18.36 24.42
CA PRO A 178 -6.66 17.77 25.36
C PRO A 178 -5.60 16.88 24.70
N TYR A 179 -5.71 16.57 23.42
CA TYR A 179 -4.84 15.62 22.73
C TYR A 179 -4.77 15.88 21.22
N THR A 180 -3.72 15.34 20.60
CA THR A 180 -3.52 15.38 19.14
C THR A 180 -3.13 13.99 18.65
N LEU A 181 -3.67 13.58 17.52
CA LEU A 181 -3.40 12.31 16.86
C LEU A 181 -2.79 12.62 15.50
N ILE A 182 -1.63 12.04 15.23
CA ILE A 182 -0.84 12.25 14.02
C ILE A 182 -0.75 10.93 13.27
N ALA A 183 -1.20 10.90 12.02
CA ALA A 183 -0.98 9.79 11.10
C ALA A 183 0.23 10.13 10.22
N VAL A 184 1.24 9.25 10.17
CA VAL A 184 2.47 9.50 9.41
C VAL A 184 2.84 8.31 8.53
N ALA A 185 3.10 8.56 7.26
CA ALA A 185 3.56 7.53 6.34
C ALA A 185 5.02 7.14 6.63
N GLU A 186 5.36 5.86 6.51
CA GLU A 186 6.70 5.34 6.74
C GLU A 186 7.79 5.95 5.83
N GLY A 187 7.40 6.51 4.68
CA GLY A 187 8.32 7.09 3.70
C GLY A 187 8.31 8.62 3.61
N VAL A 188 7.82 9.32 4.63
CA VAL A 188 7.95 10.79 4.65
C VAL A 188 9.41 11.23 4.84
N THR A 189 9.72 12.41 4.30
CA THR A 189 11.02 13.06 4.49
C THR A 189 10.91 14.18 5.51
N ILE A 190 11.90 14.28 6.41
CA ILE A 190 12.04 15.35 7.40
C ILE A 190 13.32 16.13 7.06
N PRO A 191 13.24 17.29 6.37
CA PRO A 191 14.42 18.01 5.87
C PRO A 191 15.44 18.36 6.95
N THR A 192 14.97 18.68 8.16
CA THR A 192 15.83 19.03 9.31
C THR A 192 16.64 17.86 9.87
N VAL A 193 16.33 16.63 9.46
CA VAL A 193 16.95 15.38 9.93
C VAL A 193 17.63 14.59 8.79
N GLY A 194 17.48 15.03 7.53
CA GLY A 194 18.07 14.42 6.32
C GLY A 194 17.03 13.86 5.34
N GLU A 195 17.40 13.76 4.06
CA GLU A 195 16.46 13.62 2.92
C GLU A 195 15.65 12.31 2.83
N LEU A 196 15.93 11.30 3.65
CA LEU A 196 15.07 10.14 3.87
C LEU A 196 15.48 9.51 5.20
N VAL A 197 14.55 9.42 6.15
CA VAL A 197 14.77 8.60 7.35
C VAL A 197 14.53 7.14 6.95
N ALA A 198 15.43 6.59 6.14
CA ALA A 198 15.64 5.17 6.12
C ALA A 198 16.35 4.82 7.43
N VAL A 199 15.62 4.28 8.41
CA VAL A 199 16.18 3.88 9.71
C VAL A 199 17.32 2.86 9.58
N SER A 200 17.55 2.33 8.38
CA SER A 200 18.80 1.64 8.06
C SER A 200 19.10 1.71 6.55
N LYS A 201 20.38 1.94 6.18
CA LYS A 201 20.92 1.49 4.89
C LYS A 201 20.88 -0.05 4.76
N GLU A 202 20.51 -0.75 5.83
CA GLU A 202 20.16 -2.15 5.76
C GLU A 202 18.94 -2.31 4.87
N LYS A 203 19.16 -3.10 3.83
CA LYS A 203 18.07 -3.73 3.12
C LYS A 203 17.36 -4.63 4.12
N ASP A 204 16.03 -4.66 4.09
CA ASP A 204 15.30 -5.73 4.77
C ASP A 204 15.81 -7.11 4.30
N GLU A 205 15.37 -8.21 4.93
CA GLU A 205 15.72 -9.59 4.53
C GLU A 205 15.39 -9.91 3.05
N PHE A 206 14.81 -8.96 2.32
CA PHE A 206 14.27 -9.06 0.99
C PHE A 206 14.84 -8.02 0.00
N GLY A 207 15.87 -7.26 0.38
CA GLY A 207 16.66 -6.44 -0.55
C GLY A 207 16.17 -5.01 -0.79
N HIS A 208 15.12 -4.54 -0.11
CA HIS A 208 14.63 -3.16 -0.21
C HIS A 208 15.08 -2.32 0.99
N VAL A 209 15.28 -1.01 0.80
CA VAL A 209 15.56 -0.10 1.90
C VAL A 209 14.44 -0.21 2.94
N ARG A 210 14.79 -0.56 4.17
CA ARG A 210 13.82 -0.67 5.25
C ARG A 210 13.36 0.75 5.62
N LEU A 211 12.13 1.06 5.22
CA LEU A 211 11.42 2.26 5.66
C LEU A 211 10.81 2.03 7.04
N GLY A 212 10.54 3.13 7.76
CA GLY A 212 9.94 3.11 9.10
C GLY A 212 10.82 3.74 10.16
N GLY A 213 10.24 3.95 11.35
CA GLY A 213 10.85 4.61 12.52
C GLY A 213 10.88 6.13 12.47
N VAL A 214 10.28 6.74 11.45
CA VAL A 214 10.00 8.18 11.39
C VAL A 214 9.21 8.64 12.61
N SER A 215 8.26 7.83 13.07
CA SER A 215 7.43 8.16 14.23
C SER A 215 8.22 8.35 15.52
N LYS A 216 9.37 7.68 15.67
CA LYS A 216 10.26 7.85 16.82
C LYS A 216 11.01 9.18 16.77
N ILE A 217 11.47 9.58 15.60
CA ILE A 217 12.11 10.88 15.40
C ILE A 217 11.12 12.01 15.67
N LEU A 218 9.89 11.91 15.14
CA LEU A 218 8.83 12.87 15.43
C LEU A 218 8.48 12.88 16.92
N GLU A 219 8.43 11.73 17.58
CA GLU A 219 8.18 11.64 19.03
C GLU A 219 9.22 12.44 19.83
N GLU A 220 10.51 12.30 19.51
CA GLU A 220 11.60 13.00 20.19
C GLU A 220 11.59 14.51 19.90
N GLU A 221 11.46 14.90 18.64
CA GLU A 221 11.46 16.30 18.23
C GLU A 221 10.25 17.08 18.77
N ILE A 222 9.06 16.48 18.73
CA ILE A 222 7.85 17.12 19.28
C ILE A 222 7.97 17.26 20.79
N LYS A 223 8.43 16.23 21.52
CA LYS A 223 8.67 16.33 22.98
C LYS A 223 9.61 17.48 23.32
N LYS A 224 10.72 17.58 22.60
CA LYS A 224 11.75 18.61 22.83
C LYS A 224 11.22 20.03 22.60
N ARG A 225 10.37 20.24 21.58
CA ARG A 225 9.88 21.57 21.17
C ARG A 225 8.59 22.02 21.86
N THR A 226 7.79 21.07 22.35
CA THR A 226 6.46 21.35 22.94
C THR A 226 6.40 21.09 24.44
N GLY A 227 7.23 20.18 24.97
CA GLY A 227 7.12 19.71 26.35
C GLY A 227 5.92 18.76 26.59
N GLU A 228 5.13 18.43 25.56
CA GLU A 228 4.00 17.52 25.65
C GLU A 228 4.44 16.06 25.85
N GLU A 229 3.60 15.25 26.50
CA GLU A 229 3.80 13.80 26.45
C GLU A 229 3.46 13.31 25.04
N VAL A 230 4.43 12.69 24.36
CA VAL A 230 4.25 12.11 23.02
C VAL A 230 4.51 10.61 23.06
N ARG A 231 3.69 9.83 22.36
CA ARG A 231 3.91 8.39 22.14
C ARG A 231 3.73 8.06 20.67
N SER A 232 4.50 7.10 20.18
CA SER A 232 4.35 6.54 18.84
C SER A 232 3.98 5.06 18.87
N ALA A 233 3.19 4.65 17.88
CA ALA A 233 2.84 3.26 17.58
C ALA A 233 3.10 2.99 16.09
N VAL A 234 3.84 1.93 15.79
CA VAL A 234 4.05 1.47 14.42
C VAL A 234 3.04 0.38 14.14
N LEU A 235 2.10 0.63 13.21
CA LEU A 235 1.09 -0.37 12.87
C LEU A 235 1.71 -1.57 12.15
N GLY A 236 2.65 -1.30 11.24
CA GLY A 236 3.41 -2.32 10.53
C GLY A 236 2.51 -3.33 9.81
N HIS A 237 2.86 -4.62 9.90
CA HIS A 237 2.28 -5.67 9.06
C HIS A 237 0.82 -6.02 9.36
N ILE A 238 0.22 -5.51 10.44
CA ILE A 238 -1.21 -5.74 10.70
C ILE A 238 -2.09 -5.22 9.55
N GLN A 239 -1.63 -4.18 8.85
CA GLN A 239 -2.28 -3.56 7.69
C GLN A 239 -2.38 -4.49 6.47
N ARG A 240 -1.62 -5.59 6.44
CA ARG A 240 -1.60 -6.56 5.33
C ARG A 240 -2.42 -7.81 5.60
N GLY A 241 -2.93 -7.95 6.82
CA GLY A 241 -3.65 -9.14 7.29
C GLY A 241 -5.13 -8.86 7.53
N GLY A 242 -5.83 -9.87 8.03
CA GLY A 242 -7.25 -9.77 8.36
C GLY A 242 -8.18 -10.26 7.26
N THR A 243 -9.47 -10.23 7.56
CA THR A 243 -10.54 -10.58 6.62
C THR A 243 -10.70 -9.46 5.60
N PRO A 244 -10.76 -9.74 4.29
CA PRO A 244 -10.98 -8.69 3.30
C PRO A 244 -12.29 -7.94 3.53
N SER A 245 -12.26 -6.62 3.34
CA SER A 245 -13.43 -5.74 3.39
C SER A 245 -14.47 -6.15 2.36
N ALA A 246 -15.72 -5.71 2.54
CA ALA A 246 -16.79 -5.97 1.56
C ALA A 246 -16.41 -5.46 0.16
N TYR A 247 -15.76 -4.29 0.09
CA TYR A 247 -15.30 -3.71 -1.16
C TYR A 247 -14.22 -4.57 -1.83
N ASP A 248 -13.18 -4.97 -1.10
CA ASP A 248 -12.09 -5.77 -1.66
C ASP A 248 -12.55 -7.17 -2.11
N LYS A 249 -13.53 -7.77 -1.41
CA LYS A 249 -14.16 -9.03 -1.84
C LYS A 249 -14.81 -8.89 -3.21
N VAL A 250 -15.67 -7.88 -3.38
CA VAL A 250 -16.38 -7.64 -4.64
C VAL A 250 -15.41 -7.19 -5.74
N LEU A 251 -14.44 -6.33 -5.43
CA LEU A 251 -13.43 -5.90 -6.39
C LEU A 251 -12.61 -7.11 -6.89
N GLY A 252 -12.15 -7.97 -5.99
CA GLY A 252 -11.40 -9.18 -6.34
C GLY A 252 -12.18 -10.09 -7.30
N LEU A 253 -13.48 -10.29 -7.05
CA LEU A 253 -14.35 -11.05 -7.96
C LEU A 253 -14.43 -10.39 -9.34
N ARG A 254 -14.72 -9.09 -9.39
CA ARG A 254 -14.89 -8.34 -10.64
C ARG A 254 -13.61 -8.32 -11.49
N LEU A 255 -12.46 -8.11 -10.85
CA LEU A 255 -11.16 -8.13 -11.53
C LEU A 255 -10.83 -9.55 -12.02
N GLY A 256 -11.12 -10.58 -11.22
CA GLY A 256 -10.93 -11.98 -11.60
C GLY A 256 -11.76 -12.39 -12.82
N PHE A 257 -13.05 -12.05 -12.85
CA PHE A 257 -13.92 -12.30 -14.01
C PHE A 257 -13.37 -11.62 -15.27
N LYS A 258 -13.03 -10.32 -15.18
CA LYS A 258 -12.50 -9.61 -16.34
C LYS A 258 -11.16 -10.16 -16.80
N ALA A 259 -10.29 -10.60 -15.89
CA ALA A 259 -9.02 -11.23 -16.26
C ALA A 259 -9.26 -12.48 -17.11
N VAL A 260 -10.22 -13.34 -16.73
CA VAL A 260 -10.61 -14.52 -17.49
C VAL A 260 -11.21 -14.14 -18.85
N ASP A 261 -12.02 -13.09 -18.92
CA ASP A 261 -12.57 -12.60 -20.19
C ASP A 261 -11.46 -12.13 -21.14
N LEU A 262 -10.45 -11.40 -20.64
CA LEU A 262 -9.29 -11.01 -21.44
C LEU A 262 -8.51 -12.22 -21.96
N VAL A 263 -8.39 -13.29 -21.17
CA VAL A 263 -7.79 -14.55 -21.62
C VAL A 263 -8.60 -15.16 -22.76
N LYS A 264 -9.94 -15.24 -22.64
CA LYS A 264 -10.82 -15.76 -23.71
C LYS A 264 -10.74 -14.92 -24.99
N GLU A 265 -10.65 -13.60 -24.84
CA GLU A 265 -10.48 -12.63 -25.93
C GLU A 265 -9.06 -12.62 -26.52
N LYS A 266 -8.12 -13.42 -25.96
CA LYS A 266 -6.69 -13.43 -26.31
C LYS A 266 -6.02 -12.05 -26.20
N LYS A 267 -6.53 -11.21 -25.30
CA LYS A 267 -5.98 -9.89 -24.98
C LYS A 267 -4.90 -10.02 -23.91
N TYR A 268 -3.68 -10.35 -24.35
CA TYR A 268 -2.51 -10.48 -23.51
C TYR A 268 -1.74 -9.15 -23.41
N GLY A 269 -0.91 -9.01 -22.37
CA GLY A 269 -0.16 -7.78 -22.10
C GLY A 269 -1.02 -6.68 -21.47
N TYR A 270 -2.21 -7.03 -20.96
CA TYR A 270 -3.12 -6.11 -20.29
C TYR A 270 -3.20 -6.39 -18.79
N VAL A 271 -3.41 -5.34 -18.02
CA VAL A 271 -3.79 -5.38 -16.60
C VAL A 271 -5.25 -4.96 -16.49
N VAL A 272 -6.00 -5.66 -15.64
CA VAL A 272 -7.38 -5.29 -15.33
C VAL A 272 -7.37 -4.14 -14.33
N VAL A 273 -7.88 -2.97 -14.69
CA VAL A 273 -7.91 -1.78 -13.84
C VAL A 273 -9.35 -1.38 -13.51
N VAL A 274 -9.53 -0.66 -12.41
CA VAL A 274 -10.81 -0.04 -12.04
C VAL A 274 -10.78 1.46 -12.30
N ASN A 275 -11.84 1.98 -12.93
CA ASN A 275 -12.07 3.42 -13.10
C ASN A 275 -13.54 3.72 -12.78
N GLY A 276 -13.78 4.35 -11.63
CA GLY A 276 -15.09 4.50 -11.01
C GLY A 276 -15.79 3.16 -10.89
N MET A 277 -16.93 3.03 -11.58
CA MET A 277 -17.71 1.80 -11.60
C MET A 277 -17.29 0.81 -12.69
N ASN A 278 -16.33 1.13 -13.55
CA ASN A 278 -15.95 0.31 -14.70
C ASN A 278 -14.71 -0.55 -14.41
N ILE A 279 -14.68 -1.75 -15.02
CA ILE A 279 -13.52 -2.63 -15.03
C ILE A 279 -13.00 -2.72 -16.45
N LEU A 280 -11.81 -2.17 -16.68
CA LEU A 280 -11.26 -1.91 -18.01
C LEU A 280 -9.90 -2.58 -18.18
N PRO A 281 -9.52 -2.97 -19.40
CA PRO A 281 -8.14 -3.34 -19.70
C PRO A 281 -7.27 -2.09 -19.89
N ALA A 282 -6.09 -2.07 -19.28
CA ALA A 282 -5.03 -1.11 -19.55
C ALA A 282 -3.76 -1.84 -19.96
N LYS A 283 -2.92 -1.28 -20.84
CA LYS A 283 -1.68 -1.98 -21.22
C LYS A 283 -0.75 -2.06 -20.02
N ILE A 284 -0.07 -3.19 -19.85
CA ILE A 284 0.79 -3.42 -18.69
C ILE A 284 1.89 -2.37 -18.56
N GLU A 285 2.41 -1.86 -19.69
CA GLU A 285 3.44 -0.83 -19.72
C GLU A 285 2.97 0.54 -19.21
N GLU A 286 1.67 0.83 -19.23
CA GLU A 286 1.08 2.09 -18.77
C GLU A 286 0.73 2.02 -17.27
N VAL A 287 0.62 0.82 -16.72
CA VAL A 287 0.25 0.58 -15.30
C VAL A 287 1.48 0.50 -14.40
N VAL A 288 2.58 -0.07 -14.91
CA VAL A 288 3.80 -0.36 -14.12
C VAL A 288 4.92 0.65 -14.35
N GLY A 289 5.80 0.80 -13.35
CA GLY A 289 7.02 1.59 -13.46
C GLY A 289 6.90 3.06 -13.07
N THR A 290 5.67 3.57 -12.88
CA THR A 290 5.43 4.89 -12.29
C THR A 290 4.58 4.76 -11.03
N VAL A 291 5.12 5.21 -9.90
CA VAL A 291 4.42 5.25 -8.61
C VAL A 291 3.33 6.32 -8.67
N ARG A 292 2.08 5.91 -8.53
CA ARG A 292 0.94 6.83 -8.44
C ARG A 292 0.89 7.45 -7.05
N LYS A 293 1.28 8.72 -6.97
CA LYS A 293 1.25 9.55 -5.76
C LYS A 293 -0.15 10.12 -5.50
N VAL A 294 -0.37 10.61 -4.28
CA VAL A 294 -1.53 11.43 -3.94
C VAL A 294 -1.47 12.75 -4.71
N PRO A 295 -2.51 13.12 -5.50
CA PRO A 295 -2.52 14.35 -6.26
C PRO A 295 -2.63 15.58 -5.34
N ASP A 296 -2.04 16.70 -5.76
CA ASP A 296 -1.93 17.95 -4.98
C ASP A 296 -3.29 18.48 -4.50
N GLU A 297 -4.34 18.29 -5.29
CA GLU A 297 -5.72 18.67 -4.94
C GLU A 297 -6.25 17.99 -3.67
N LEU A 298 -5.73 16.81 -3.31
CA LEU A 298 -6.11 16.11 -2.09
C LEU A 298 -5.21 16.44 -0.90
N HIS A 299 -4.14 17.22 -1.09
CA HIS A 299 -3.21 17.55 -0.01
C HIS A 299 -3.82 18.49 1.02
N GLU A 300 -4.84 19.25 0.67
CA GLU A 300 -5.57 20.08 1.63
C GLU A 300 -6.30 19.24 2.69
N LEU A 301 -6.61 17.99 2.37
CA LEU A 301 -7.31 17.09 3.27
C LEU A 301 -6.45 16.65 4.47
N THR A 302 -5.13 16.90 4.45
CA THR A 302 -4.22 16.42 5.51
C THR A 302 -4.46 17.07 6.88
N ASN A 303 -5.17 18.20 6.93
CA ASN A 303 -5.37 19.00 8.14
C ASN A 303 -6.85 19.28 8.45
N VAL A 304 -7.79 18.53 7.87
CA VAL A 304 -9.26 18.75 8.02
C VAL A 304 -9.70 18.76 9.48
N PHE A 305 -9.17 17.86 10.30
CA PHE A 305 -9.58 17.71 11.71
C PHE A 305 -8.76 18.56 12.69
N THR A 306 -7.84 19.40 12.23
CA THR A 306 -7.08 20.30 13.12
C THR A 306 -7.97 21.32 13.83
N GLY A 307 -9.13 21.65 13.23
CA GLY A 307 -9.96 22.81 13.61
C GLY A 307 -9.39 24.15 13.13
N LEU A 308 -8.32 24.12 12.31
CA LEU A 308 -7.68 25.28 11.70
C LEU A 308 -8.00 25.39 10.19
N TYR A 309 -8.72 24.41 9.64
CA TYR A 309 -9.10 24.42 8.23
C TYR A 309 -10.11 25.55 7.98
N THR A 310 -9.64 26.64 7.38
CA THR A 310 -10.50 27.65 6.79
C THR A 310 -10.76 27.24 5.35
N ALA A 311 -12.03 27.05 4.97
CA ALA A 311 -12.40 26.75 3.60
C ALA A 311 -11.72 27.75 2.64
N PRO A 312 -11.21 27.30 1.48
CA PRO A 312 -10.63 28.21 0.50
C PRO A 312 -11.66 29.29 0.16
N LYS A 313 -11.24 30.55 0.23
CA LYS A 313 -12.08 31.67 -0.20
C LYS A 313 -12.44 31.43 -1.67
N GLN A 314 -13.73 31.26 -1.93
CA GLN A 314 -14.30 31.18 -3.28
C GLN A 314 -13.97 32.44 -4.09
#